data_AF-A0A7M3M9D4-F1
#
_entry.id   AF-A0A7M3M9D4-F1
#
_cell.length_a   1.000
_cell.length_b   1.000
_cell.length_c   1.000
_cell.angle_alpha   90.00
_cell.angle_beta   90.00
_cell.angle_gamma   90.00
#
_symmetry.space_group_name_H-M   'P 1'
#
loop_
_entity.id
_entity.type
_entity.pdbx_description
1 polymer ?
#
loop_
_entity_poly.entity_id
_entity_poly.type
_entity_poly.pdbx_seq_one_letter_code
_entity_poly.pdbx_strand_id
1 'polypeptide(L)'
;LYNRASVDLNGKPWNPDKAVIEWTGEKWVGDVPDGGWPPLATGKGKHPFIMQKNGYGQIYGPGRMEGPFSEHYEPVETPVASHPFSTQLHNPCYKSVGSDMDVLAAPADPKYPVVLTTYSVTEHWCGCGETRNVPNLLETEPQLYVEMSHELAKEKGIKNGDGVIIESARGRA
;
A
#
# COMPACT_ATOMS: atom_id res chain seq x y z
N LEU A 1 -7.36 -16.86 6.16
CA LEU A 1 -8.60 -16.05 6.03
C LEU A 1 -9.24 -16.33 4.68
N TYR A 2 -10.56 -16.27 4.64
CA TYR A 2 -11.42 -16.47 3.47
C TYR A 2 -11.19 -17.82 2.76
N ASN A 3 -10.69 -18.83 3.47
CA ASN A 3 -10.34 -20.13 2.90
C ASN A 3 -11.57 -20.89 2.34
N ARG A 4 -12.80 -20.54 2.76
CA ARG A 4 -14.04 -21.01 2.13
C ARG A 4 -14.23 -20.58 0.68
N ALA A 5 -13.53 -19.56 0.20
CA ALA A 5 -13.53 -19.18 -1.22
C ALA A 5 -12.58 -20.05 -2.07
N SER A 6 -11.74 -20.88 -1.44
CA SER A 6 -10.81 -21.80 -2.13
C SER A 6 -11.47 -23.08 -2.63
N VAL A 7 -12.76 -23.26 -2.34
CA VAL A 7 -13.57 -24.44 -2.71
C VAL A 7 -14.80 -24.01 -3.51
N ASP A 8 -15.36 -24.97 -4.26
CA ASP A 8 -16.65 -24.84 -4.90
C ASP A 8 -17.82 -24.85 -3.90
N LEU A 9 -19.04 -24.76 -4.42
CA LEU A 9 -20.25 -24.75 -3.57
C LEU A 9 -20.44 -26.06 -2.79
N ASN A 10 -19.84 -27.16 -3.22
CA ASN A 10 -19.89 -28.48 -2.59
C ASN A 10 -18.76 -28.68 -1.57
N GLY A 11 -17.82 -27.73 -1.48
CA GLY A 11 -16.65 -27.84 -0.61
C GLY A 11 -15.48 -28.60 -1.24
N LYS A 12 -15.50 -28.80 -2.57
CA LYS A 12 -14.37 -29.39 -3.31
C LYS A 12 -13.35 -28.30 -3.66
N PRO A 13 -12.05 -28.49 -3.39
CA PRO A 13 -11.01 -27.53 -3.74
C PRO A 13 -10.98 -27.20 -5.23
N TRP A 14 -10.84 -25.90 -5.56
CA TRP A 14 -10.60 -25.47 -6.95
C TRP A 14 -9.24 -25.96 -7.47
N ASN A 15 -8.24 -26.03 -6.59
CA ASN A 15 -6.92 -26.56 -6.86
C ASN A 15 -6.59 -27.69 -5.87
N PRO A 16 -6.85 -28.96 -6.25
CA PRO A 16 -6.63 -30.10 -5.36
C PRO A 16 -5.18 -30.26 -4.87
N ASP A 17 -4.19 -29.96 -5.71
CA ASP A 17 -2.77 -30.08 -5.37
C ASP A 17 -2.31 -29.07 -4.29
N LYS A 18 -3.11 -28.03 -4.07
CA LYS A 18 -2.89 -26.97 -3.08
C LYS A 18 -4.16 -26.69 -2.29
N ALA A 19 -4.88 -27.75 -1.92
CA ALA A 19 -6.11 -27.64 -1.15
C ALA A 19 -5.85 -26.96 0.20
N VAL A 20 -6.56 -25.86 0.48
CA VAL A 20 -6.48 -25.17 1.78
C VAL A 20 -7.44 -25.84 2.78
N ILE A 21 -8.68 -26.04 2.34
CA ILE A 21 -9.70 -26.81 3.06
C ILE A 21 -10.51 -27.67 2.08
N GLU A 22 -11.12 -28.74 2.59
CA GLU A 22 -12.04 -29.62 1.84
C GLU A 22 -13.18 -30.09 2.74
N TRP A 23 -14.37 -30.29 2.18
CA TRP A 23 -15.51 -30.87 2.89
C TRP A 23 -15.56 -32.40 2.73
N THR A 24 -15.53 -33.13 3.84
CA THR A 24 -15.55 -34.61 3.81
C THR A 24 -16.96 -35.22 3.78
N GLY A 25 -18.00 -34.39 3.74
CA GLY A 25 -19.40 -34.82 3.95
C GLY A 25 -19.90 -34.52 5.37
N GLU A 26 -19.00 -34.51 6.36
CA GLU A 26 -19.34 -34.30 7.78
C GLU A 26 -18.66 -33.06 8.37
N LYS A 27 -17.42 -32.78 7.98
CA LYS A 27 -16.62 -31.67 8.50
C LYS A 27 -15.66 -31.12 7.45
N TRP A 28 -15.13 -29.93 7.72
CA TRP A 28 -14.00 -29.37 6.99
C TRP A 28 -12.70 -30.01 7.47
N VAL A 29 -11.80 -30.32 6.55
CA VAL A 29 -10.43 -30.80 6.81
C VAL A 29 -9.41 -29.89 6.12
N GLY A 30 -8.16 -29.86 6.61
CA GLY A 30 -7.12 -28.93 6.18
C GLY A 30 -6.86 -27.85 7.23
N ASP A 31 -6.86 -26.59 6.82
CA ASP A 31 -6.87 -25.43 7.73
C ASP A 31 -8.18 -25.33 8.54
N VAL A 32 -8.19 -24.50 9.60
CA VAL A 32 -9.40 -24.18 10.35
C VAL A 32 -10.37 -23.39 9.44
N PRO A 33 -11.62 -23.85 9.24
CA PRO A 33 -12.53 -23.18 8.32
C PRO A 33 -12.86 -21.78 8.84
N ASP A 34 -12.71 -20.77 7.98
CA ASP A 34 -13.12 -19.39 8.26
C ASP A 34 -14.65 -19.29 8.16
N GLY A 35 -15.32 -19.75 9.21
CA GLY A 35 -16.75 -20.01 9.28
C GLY A 35 -17.08 -21.50 9.20
N GLY A 36 -17.48 -22.11 10.32
CA GLY A 36 -17.64 -23.56 10.46
C GLY A 36 -18.90 -24.17 9.82
N TRP A 37 -19.73 -23.41 9.12
CA TRP A 37 -20.96 -23.92 8.52
C TRP A 37 -20.68 -24.94 7.39
N PRO A 38 -21.62 -25.83 7.04
CA PRO A 38 -21.46 -26.73 5.89
C PRO A 38 -21.29 -25.97 4.55
N PRO A 39 -20.96 -26.66 3.44
CA PRO A 39 -20.88 -26.05 2.11
C PRO A 39 -22.20 -25.40 1.67
N LEU A 40 -22.13 -24.40 0.80
CA LEU A 40 -23.30 -23.65 0.31
C LEU A 40 -24.34 -24.55 -0.38
N ALA A 41 -23.90 -25.57 -1.11
CA ALA A 41 -24.77 -26.53 -1.81
C ALA A 41 -25.68 -27.32 -0.87
N THR A 42 -25.36 -27.40 0.42
CA THR A 42 -26.22 -28.08 1.42
C THR A 42 -27.47 -27.27 1.82
N GLY A 43 -27.57 -26.00 1.41
CA GLY A 43 -28.62 -25.08 1.86
C GLY A 43 -28.47 -24.59 3.31
N LYS A 44 -27.54 -25.17 4.09
CA LYS A 44 -27.22 -24.76 5.48
C LYS A 44 -25.93 -23.94 5.58
N GLY A 45 -25.27 -23.73 4.44
CA GLY A 45 -24.00 -23.00 4.37
C GLY A 45 -24.17 -21.49 4.50
N LYS A 46 -23.02 -20.81 4.64
CA LYS A 46 -22.89 -19.36 4.58
C LYS A 46 -21.89 -18.98 3.49
N HIS A 47 -22.03 -17.78 2.96
CA HIS A 47 -21.09 -17.21 2.01
C HIS A 47 -19.69 -17.04 2.65
N PRO A 48 -18.61 -17.09 1.84
CA PRO A 48 -17.25 -17.28 2.35
C PRO A 48 -16.64 -16.05 3.06
N PHE A 49 -17.20 -14.85 2.90
CA PHE A 49 -16.68 -13.63 3.54
C PHE A 49 -17.51 -13.29 4.79
N ILE A 50 -17.33 -14.07 5.86
CA ILE A 50 -18.24 -14.08 7.03
C ILE A 50 -18.31 -12.77 7.80
N MET A 51 -17.25 -11.96 7.72
CA MET A 51 -17.19 -10.63 8.36
C MET A 51 -17.86 -9.54 7.52
N GLN A 52 -18.20 -9.83 6.26
CA GLN A 52 -18.92 -8.90 5.40
C GLN A 52 -20.42 -9.02 5.61
N LYS A 53 -21.13 -7.88 5.70
CA LYS A 53 -22.59 -7.83 5.92
C LYS A 53 -23.37 -8.74 4.96
N ASN A 54 -22.95 -8.78 3.70
CA ASN A 54 -23.63 -9.55 2.65
C ASN A 54 -22.94 -10.91 2.38
N GLY A 55 -21.78 -11.17 2.99
CA GLY A 55 -21.04 -12.43 2.82
C GLY A 55 -20.19 -12.56 1.55
N TYR A 56 -20.11 -11.53 0.71
CA TYR A 56 -19.38 -11.52 -0.56
C TYR A 56 -18.15 -10.61 -0.51
N GLY A 57 -17.15 -10.93 -1.35
CA GLY A 57 -16.10 -9.99 -1.71
C GLY A 57 -16.70 -8.84 -2.54
N GLN A 58 -16.36 -7.60 -2.20
CA GLN A 58 -16.92 -6.42 -2.85
C GLN A 58 -16.00 -5.94 -3.98
N ILE A 59 -16.41 -6.20 -5.22
CA ILE A 59 -15.83 -5.52 -6.40
C ILE A 59 -16.34 -4.08 -6.45
N TYR A 60 -17.63 -3.88 -6.20
CA TYR A 60 -18.26 -2.58 -5.96
C TYR A 60 -18.35 -2.35 -4.44
N GLY A 61 -17.60 -1.39 -3.93
CA GLY A 61 -17.42 -1.13 -2.49
C GLY A 61 -17.99 0.23 -2.04
N PRO A 62 -19.32 0.38 -1.87
CA PRO A 62 -19.96 1.68 -1.65
C PRO A 62 -19.68 2.32 -0.28
N GLY A 63 -18.89 1.67 0.57
CA GLY A 63 -18.54 2.18 1.90
C GLY A 63 -17.22 2.97 1.94
N ARG A 64 -16.61 3.29 0.79
CA ARG A 64 -15.42 4.15 0.69
C ARG A 64 -15.88 5.60 0.44
N MET A 65 -15.10 6.57 0.91
CA MET A 65 -15.49 7.98 0.83
C MET A 65 -15.30 8.53 -0.59
N GLU A 66 -14.30 8.01 -1.29
CA GLU A 66 -13.80 8.47 -2.58
C GLU A 66 -14.59 7.91 -3.77
N GLY A 67 -15.42 6.91 -3.53
CA GLY A 67 -16.24 6.25 -4.55
C GLY A 67 -16.26 4.73 -4.42
N PRO A 68 -17.21 4.05 -5.10
CA PRO A 68 -17.39 2.61 -4.99
C PRO A 68 -16.41 1.78 -5.86
N PHE A 69 -15.71 2.43 -6.78
CA PHE A 69 -14.65 1.85 -7.61
C PHE A 69 -13.38 2.71 -7.46
N SER A 70 -12.23 2.08 -7.71
CA SER A 70 -10.95 2.78 -7.75
C SER A 70 -10.89 3.71 -8.96
N GLU A 71 -10.43 4.93 -8.74
CA GLU A 71 -10.18 5.96 -9.76
C GLU A 71 -8.80 6.56 -9.49
N HIS A 72 -8.08 6.93 -10.56
CA HIS A 72 -6.78 7.59 -10.43
C HIS A 72 -6.96 9.06 -10.05
N TYR A 73 -6.23 9.48 -9.02
CA TYR A 73 -6.04 10.88 -8.67
C TYR A 73 -4.55 11.10 -8.37
N GLU A 74 -4.00 12.23 -8.81
CA GLU A 74 -2.65 12.62 -8.44
C GLU A 74 -2.55 12.93 -6.93
N PRO A 75 -1.42 12.58 -6.29
CA PRO A 75 -1.12 13.04 -4.94
C PRO A 75 -1.19 14.56 -4.85
N VAL A 76 -1.42 15.07 -3.63
CA VAL A 76 -1.62 16.51 -3.38
C VAL A 76 -0.41 17.33 -3.84
N GLU A 77 0.79 16.79 -3.65
CA GLU A 77 1.99 17.30 -4.31
C GLU A 77 2.38 16.34 -5.43
N THR A 78 2.42 16.87 -6.64
CA THR A 78 2.68 16.08 -7.85
C THR A 78 3.54 16.89 -8.82
N PRO A 79 4.46 16.25 -9.56
CA PRO A 79 5.25 16.93 -10.58
C PRO A 79 4.43 17.27 -11.84
N VAL A 80 3.18 16.81 -11.96
CA VAL A 80 2.33 17.05 -13.14
C VAL A 80 1.17 18.00 -12.83
N ALA A 81 0.79 18.81 -13.81
CA ALA A 81 -0.34 19.73 -13.69
C ALA A 81 -1.70 19.09 -14.06
N SER A 82 -1.67 17.92 -14.71
CA SER A 82 -2.86 17.19 -15.18
C SER A 82 -2.53 15.73 -15.45
N HIS A 83 -3.56 14.87 -15.46
CA HIS A 83 -3.47 13.47 -15.87
C HIS A 83 -4.57 13.15 -16.93
N PRO A 84 -4.42 12.10 -17.75
CA PRO A 84 -5.29 11.89 -18.91
C PRO A 84 -6.67 11.28 -18.59
N PHE A 85 -6.88 10.77 -17.37
CA PHE A 85 -8.08 10.00 -17.01
C PHE A 85 -9.31 10.87 -16.72
N SER A 86 -9.14 12.05 -16.14
CA SER A 86 -10.24 12.95 -15.80
C SER A 86 -9.74 14.39 -15.61
N THR A 87 -10.66 15.34 -15.43
CA THR A 87 -10.32 16.73 -15.08
C THR A 87 -10.10 16.91 -13.57
N GLN A 88 -10.32 15.88 -12.75
CA GLN A 88 -10.21 15.93 -11.30
C GLN A 88 -8.79 15.53 -10.89
N LEU A 89 -7.90 16.52 -10.74
CA LEU A 89 -6.47 16.27 -10.51
C LEU A 89 -6.21 15.49 -9.20
N HIS A 90 -6.76 15.96 -8.08
CA HIS A 90 -6.55 15.35 -6.76
C HIS A 90 -7.80 14.66 -6.27
N ASN A 91 -7.65 13.79 -5.27
CA ASN A 91 -8.78 13.14 -4.62
C ASN A 91 -9.77 14.20 -4.08
N PRO A 92 -11.03 14.22 -4.56
CA PRO A 92 -12.03 15.22 -4.16
C PRO A 92 -12.44 15.10 -2.69
N CYS A 93 -12.14 13.99 -2.03
CA CYS A 93 -12.41 13.73 -0.63
C CYS A 93 -11.18 13.90 0.27
N TYR A 94 -10.06 14.39 -0.28
CA TYR A 94 -8.87 14.68 0.53
C TYR A 94 -9.20 15.67 1.65
N LYS A 95 -8.72 15.36 2.86
CA LYS A 95 -8.85 16.24 4.02
C LYS A 95 -7.55 17.02 4.19
N SER A 96 -7.61 18.32 3.99
CA SER A 96 -6.53 19.23 4.34
C SER A 96 -6.66 19.68 5.80
N VAL A 97 -5.53 19.71 6.50
CA VAL A 97 -5.35 20.45 7.76
C VAL A 97 -4.55 21.72 7.47
N GLY A 98 -4.81 22.79 8.21
CA GLY A 98 -4.11 24.07 8.04
C GLY A 98 -3.31 24.41 9.30
N SER A 99 -2.00 24.50 9.15
CA SER A 99 -1.07 25.04 10.13
C SER A 99 0.15 25.63 9.40
N ASP A 100 1.01 26.35 10.13
CA ASP A 100 2.26 26.88 9.59
C ASP A 100 3.19 25.77 9.06
N MET A 101 3.01 24.52 9.49
CA MET A 101 3.79 23.36 9.04
C MET A 101 3.13 22.59 7.89
N ASP A 102 1.85 22.82 7.61
CA ASP A 102 1.08 22.10 6.57
C ASP A 102 1.19 22.80 5.20
N VAL A 103 2.41 23.23 4.85
CA VAL A 103 2.69 23.89 3.58
C VAL A 103 2.87 22.86 2.47
N LEU A 104 2.13 23.03 1.39
CA LEU A 104 2.15 22.15 0.22
C LEU A 104 2.68 22.92 -0.99
N ALA A 105 3.53 22.27 -1.79
CA ALA A 105 3.89 22.77 -3.10
C ALA A 105 2.67 22.78 -4.02
N ALA A 106 2.61 23.74 -4.93
CA ALA A 106 1.59 23.70 -5.99
C ALA A 106 1.86 22.50 -6.94
N PRO A 107 0.82 21.95 -7.58
CA PRO A 107 1.02 20.96 -8.64
C PRO A 107 1.95 21.48 -9.72
N ALA A 108 2.93 20.67 -10.12
CA ALA A 108 3.99 21.05 -11.07
C ALA A 108 4.77 22.32 -10.67
N ASP A 109 4.98 22.58 -9.37
CA ASP A 109 5.81 23.70 -8.91
C ASP A 109 7.25 23.54 -9.42
N PRO A 110 7.78 24.49 -10.24
CA PRO A 110 9.12 24.40 -10.78
C PRO A 110 10.22 24.46 -9.70
N LYS A 111 9.90 24.88 -8.47
CA LYS A 111 10.85 24.86 -7.34
C LYS A 111 11.12 23.45 -6.82
N TYR A 112 10.14 22.54 -6.95
CA TYR A 112 10.24 21.18 -6.43
C TYR A 112 9.95 20.15 -7.55
N PRO A 113 10.81 20.07 -8.58
CA PRO A 113 10.54 19.27 -9.77
C PRO A 113 10.84 17.76 -9.59
N VAL A 114 11.45 17.37 -8.48
CA VAL A 114 11.90 15.99 -8.22
C VAL A 114 10.95 15.33 -7.22
N VAL A 115 10.47 14.14 -7.57
CA VAL A 115 9.72 13.30 -6.62
C VAL A 115 10.69 12.70 -5.61
N LEU A 116 10.55 13.10 -4.36
CA LEU A 116 11.24 12.51 -3.22
C LEU A 116 10.33 11.49 -2.54
N THR A 117 10.88 10.32 -2.19
CA THR A 117 10.19 9.31 -1.39
C THR A 117 11.11 8.83 -0.27
N THR A 118 10.52 8.32 0.81
CA THR A 118 11.25 7.71 1.92
C THR A 118 10.83 6.25 2.05
N TYR A 119 11.81 5.38 2.31
CA TYR A 119 11.62 3.94 2.45
C TYR A 119 12.58 3.41 3.51
N SER A 120 12.52 2.10 3.74
CA SER A 120 13.36 1.43 4.73
C SER A 120 14.49 0.66 4.05
N VAL A 121 15.59 0.53 4.77
CA VAL A 121 16.68 -0.40 4.49
C VAL A 121 16.59 -1.58 5.45
N THR A 122 17.25 -2.68 5.13
CA THR A 122 17.10 -3.95 5.87
C THR A 122 17.67 -3.84 7.29
N GLU A 123 18.69 -3.01 7.45
CA GLU A 123 19.55 -2.88 8.63
C GLU A 123 18.96 -1.90 9.67
N HIS A 124 17.99 -1.06 9.28
CA HIS A 124 17.39 -0.05 10.14
C HIS A 124 15.90 -0.29 10.42
N TRP A 125 15.42 0.32 11.51
CA TRP A 125 14.06 0.10 12.02
C TRP A 125 13.38 1.43 12.33
N CYS A 126 12.33 1.75 11.57
CA CYS A 126 11.50 2.96 11.74
C CYS A 126 12.36 4.25 11.84
N GLY A 127 12.19 5.05 12.90
CA GLY A 127 13.01 6.25 13.16
C GLY A 127 14.44 5.96 13.66
N CYS A 128 14.86 4.70 13.56
CA CYS A 128 16.19 4.20 13.87
C CYS A 128 16.66 4.47 15.31
N GLY A 129 15.74 4.68 16.26
CA GLY A 129 16.07 4.94 17.67
C GLY A 129 16.77 3.75 18.34
N GLU A 130 16.46 2.54 17.92
CA GLU A 130 17.10 1.31 18.41
C GLU A 130 18.34 0.97 17.58
N THR A 131 18.17 0.81 16.27
CA THR A 131 19.19 0.23 15.39
C THR A 131 20.41 1.11 15.16
N ARG A 132 20.32 2.45 15.31
CA ARG A 132 21.51 3.31 15.32
C ARG A 132 22.39 3.13 16.56
N ASN A 133 21.86 2.54 17.63
CA ASN A 133 22.62 2.23 18.84
C ASN A 133 23.18 0.80 18.83
N VAL A 134 22.96 0.03 17.76
CA VAL A 134 23.51 -1.32 17.59
C VAL A 134 24.73 -1.22 16.66
N PRO A 135 25.97 -1.39 17.18
CA PRO A 135 27.19 -1.10 16.41
C PRO A 135 27.29 -1.82 15.07
N ASN A 136 26.92 -3.09 15.01
CA ASN A 136 27.03 -3.87 13.77
C ASN A 136 26.03 -3.41 12.69
N LEU A 137 24.87 -2.87 13.08
CA LEU A 137 23.89 -2.33 12.15
C LEU A 137 24.28 -0.92 11.69
N LEU A 138 24.86 -0.14 12.60
CA LEU A 138 25.41 1.16 12.26
C LEU A 138 26.67 1.03 11.38
N GLU A 139 27.45 -0.04 11.53
CA GLU A 139 28.60 -0.32 10.66
C GLU A 139 28.17 -0.55 9.21
N THR A 140 27.04 -1.25 9.00
CA THR A 140 26.52 -1.54 7.66
C THR A 140 25.87 -0.34 7.00
N GLU A 141 25.09 0.45 7.75
CA GLU A 141 24.40 1.65 7.24
C GLU A 141 24.66 2.85 8.17
N PRO A 142 25.83 3.52 8.05
CA PRO A 142 26.29 4.46 9.07
C PRO A 142 25.67 5.85 8.99
N GLN A 143 25.14 6.23 7.82
CA GLN A 143 24.75 7.61 7.54
C GLN A 143 23.48 7.67 6.70
N LEU A 144 22.76 8.79 6.82
CA LEU A 144 21.67 9.09 5.90
C LEU A 144 22.24 9.26 4.48
N TYR A 145 21.58 8.65 3.51
CA TYR A 145 21.91 8.80 2.10
C TYR A 145 20.64 9.01 1.27
N VAL A 146 20.83 9.40 0.02
CA VAL A 146 19.77 9.49 -0.98
C VAL A 146 20.20 8.73 -2.22
N GLU A 147 19.28 7.97 -2.79
CA GLU A 147 19.49 7.32 -4.08
C GLU A 147 18.94 8.22 -5.19
N MET A 148 19.71 8.37 -6.26
CA MET A 148 19.29 9.13 -7.44
C MET A 148 19.80 8.46 -8.71
N SER A 149 19.09 8.66 -9.82
CA SER A 149 19.52 8.12 -11.10
C SER A 149 20.79 8.81 -11.62
N HIS A 150 21.50 8.14 -12.51
CA HIS A 150 22.68 8.72 -13.15
C HIS A 150 22.36 9.97 -13.98
N GLU A 151 21.17 10.05 -14.57
CA GLU A 151 20.68 11.20 -15.32
C GLU A 151 20.49 12.42 -14.41
N LEU A 152 19.80 12.24 -13.27
CA LEU A 152 19.59 13.32 -12.30
C LEU A 152 20.92 13.79 -11.70
N ALA A 153 21.80 12.85 -11.35
CA ALA A 153 23.14 13.17 -10.87
C ALA A 153 23.94 13.99 -11.88
N LYS A 154 23.89 13.62 -13.18
CA LYS A 154 24.54 14.36 -14.26
C LYS A 154 23.93 15.76 -14.47
N GLU A 155 22.61 15.87 -14.43
CA GLU A 155 21.90 17.15 -14.55
C GLU A 155 22.29 18.12 -13.43
N LYS A 156 22.40 17.61 -12.20
CA LYS A 156 22.76 18.41 -11.01
C LYS A 156 24.27 18.52 -10.75
N GLY A 157 25.11 17.81 -11.51
CA GLY A 157 26.56 17.81 -11.34
C GLY A 157 27.05 17.12 -10.07
N ILE A 158 26.30 16.13 -9.57
CA ILE A 158 26.56 15.40 -8.32
C ILE A 158 27.34 14.11 -8.64
N LYS A 159 28.39 13.82 -7.88
CA LYS A 159 29.14 12.55 -7.95
C LYS A 159 28.74 11.62 -6.81
N ASN A 160 29.02 10.33 -7.00
CA ASN A 160 28.76 9.33 -5.98
C ASN A 160 29.56 9.63 -4.70
N GLY A 161 28.85 9.72 -3.56
CA GLY A 161 29.41 10.06 -2.26
C GLY A 161 29.46 11.56 -1.94
N ASP A 162 29.04 12.43 -2.86
CA ASP A 162 28.92 13.85 -2.57
C ASP A 162 27.78 14.12 -1.57
N GLY A 163 28.00 15.05 -0.66
CA GLY A 163 26.93 15.57 0.20
C GLY A 163 25.96 16.43 -0.62
N VAL A 164 24.67 16.23 -0.43
CA VAL A 164 23.60 16.95 -1.13
C VAL A 164 22.63 17.54 -0.13
N ILE A 165 21.97 18.63 -0.52
CA ILE A 165 20.88 19.23 0.26
C ILE A 165 19.57 18.87 -0.42
N ILE A 166 18.63 18.36 0.36
CA ILE A 166 17.28 18.06 -0.09
C ILE A 166 16.33 19.10 0.51
N GLU A 167 15.59 19.81 -0.35
CA GLU A 167 14.68 20.87 0.05
C GLU A 167 13.25 20.60 -0.46
N SER A 168 12.28 20.90 0.39
CA SER A 168 10.84 20.82 0.12
C SER A 168 10.16 22.09 0.63
N ALA A 169 8.87 22.26 0.33
CA ALA A 169 8.06 23.36 0.85
C ALA A 169 8.05 23.46 2.39
N ARG A 170 8.40 22.37 3.10
CA ARG A 170 8.37 22.28 4.56
C ARG A 170 9.74 22.43 5.22
N GLY A 171 10.82 22.39 4.46
CA GLY A 171 12.16 22.49 5.04
C GLY A 171 13.25 21.88 4.18
N ARG A 172 14.46 21.89 4.74
CA ARG A 172 15.69 21.41 4.09
C ARG A 172 16.50 20.52 5.04
N ALA A 173 17.18 19.53 4.47
CA ALA A 173 18.12 18.64 5.16
C ALA A 173 19.41 18.52 4.37
#